data_AF-A0A7C3H3F3-F1
#
_entry.id   AF-A0A7C3H3F3-F1
#
_cell.length_a   1.000
_cell.length_b   1.000
_cell.length_c   1.000
_cell.angle_alpha   90.00
_cell.angle_beta   90.00
_cell.angle_gamma   90.00
#
_symmetry.space_group_name_H-M   'P 1'
#
loop_
_entity.id
_entity.type
_entity.pdbx_description
1 polymer ?
#
loop_
_entity_poly.entity_id
_entity_poly.type
_entity_poly.pdbx_seq_one_letter_code
_entity_poly.pdbx_strand_id
1 'polypeptide(L)'
;MRIGNFKIGSVVLTVGIQALSDEWRAAIVDQISRFDDFTEENDPHGEHDFGSLEVAGSKIFWKIDYFDLKLKWHSPDAANPDVTHRVLTIMLASEY
;
A
#
# COMPACT_ATOMS: atom_id res chain seq x y z
N MET A 1 -8.77 -7.88 8.61
CA MET A 1 -8.95 -6.53 8.02
C MET A 1 -7.96 -5.60 8.70
N ARG A 2 -6.98 -5.09 7.94
CA ARG A 2 -5.97 -4.12 8.39
C ARG A 2 -6.57 -2.72 8.25
N ILE A 3 -6.55 -1.93 9.32
CA ILE A 3 -7.06 -0.55 9.33
C ILE A 3 -5.90 0.37 9.68
N GLY A 4 -5.56 1.26 8.74
CA GLY A 4 -4.48 2.24 8.92
C GLY A 4 -4.89 3.39 9.86
N ASN A 5 -3.91 4.02 10.50
CA ASN A 5 -4.12 5.24 11.28
C ASN A 5 -4.00 6.47 10.37
N PHE A 6 -5.13 7.12 10.08
CA PHE A 6 -5.21 8.28 9.18
C PHE A 6 -4.46 9.54 9.66
N LYS A 7 -4.04 9.61 10.93
CA LYS A 7 -3.24 10.74 11.42
C LYS A 7 -1.77 10.67 11.01
N ILE A 8 -1.26 9.46 10.76
CA ILE A 8 0.14 9.16 10.45
C ILE A 8 0.24 8.25 9.22
N GLY A 9 -0.77 8.35 8.35
CA GLY A 9 -0.96 7.47 7.20
C GLY A 9 -1.54 8.23 6.03
N SER A 10 -0.99 7.99 4.84
CA SER A 10 -1.52 8.51 3.58
C SER A 10 -1.78 7.38 2.60
N VAL A 11 -2.78 7.55 1.73
CA VAL A 11 -3.02 6.68 0.59
C VAL A 11 -2.79 7.47 -0.68
N VAL A 12 -1.97 6.94 -1.58
CA VAL A 12 -1.66 7.51 -2.90
C VAL A 12 -2.14 6.53 -3.96
N LEU A 13 -2.94 7.04 -4.90
CA LEU A 13 -3.39 6.30 -6.07
C LEU A 13 -2.70 6.87 -7.30
N THR A 14 -2.06 6.04 -8.12
CA THR A 14 -1.53 6.48 -9.41
C THR A 14 -2.65 6.83 -10.38
N VAL A 15 -2.28 7.46 -11.50
CA VAL A 15 -3.23 7.89 -12.52
C VAL A 15 -4.01 6.70 -13.10
N GLY A 16 -3.36 5.54 -13.31
CA GLY A 16 -4.02 4.33 -13.78
C GLY A 16 -5.15 3.87 -12.84
N ILE A 17 -4.92 3.90 -11.53
CA ILE A 17 -5.93 3.54 -10.52
C ILE A 17 -7.03 4.61 -10.40
N GLN A 18 -6.66 5.89 -10.50
CA GLN A 18 -7.62 7.00 -10.48
C GLN A 18 -8.54 7.00 -11.72
N ALA A 19 -8.13 6.40 -12.83
CA ALA A 19 -8.94 6.29 -14.04
C ALA A 19 -10.06 5.23 -13.95
N LEU A 20 -10.02 4.34 -12.95
CA LEU A 20 -11.04 3.29 -12.77
C LEU A 20 -12.39 3.86 -12.27
N SER A 21 -13.43 3.03 -12.19
CA SER A 21 -14.67 3.42 -11.51
C SER A 21 -14.50 3.42 -9.98
N ASP A 22 -15.39 4.11 -9.27
CA ASP A 22 -15.42 4.07 -7.80
C ASP A 22 -15.63 2.66 -7.26
N GLU A 23 -16.42 1.83 -7.95
CA GLU A 23 -16.66 0.44 -7.56
C GLU A 23 -15.37 -0.38 -7.60
N TRP A 24 -14.57 -0.21 -8.67
CA TRP A 24 -13.29 -0.91 -8.79
C TRP A 24 -12.25 -0.40 -7.79
N ARG A 25 -12.17 0.91 -7.57
CA ARG A 25 -11.31 1.46 -6.51
C ARG A 25 -11.69 0.92 -5.13
N ALA A 26 -12.98 0.88 -4.80
CA ALA A 26 -13.45 0.34 -3.53
C ALA A 26 -13.11 -1.15 -3.39
N ALA A 27 -13.29 -1.94 -4.46
CA ALA A 27 -12.93 -3.35 -4.48
C ALA A 27 -11.42 -3.58 -4.29
N ILE A 28 -10.57 -2.74 -4.89
CA ILE A 28 -9.11 -2.80 -4.71
C ILE A 28 -8.75 -2.51 -3.25
N VAL A 29 -9.28 -1.41 -2.68
CA VAL A 29 -9.00 -1.03 -1.28
C VAL A 29 -9.48 -2.09 -0.29
N ASP A 30 -10.67 -2.67 -0.51
CA ASP A 30 -11.18 -3.76 0.33
C ASP A 30 -10.25 -4.99 0.27
N GLN A 31 -9.85 -5.41 -0.93
CA GLN A 31 -8.95 -6.56 -1.09
C GLN A 31 -7.57 -6.31 -0.44
N ILE A 32 -6.98 -5.12 -0.62
CA ILE A 32 -5.71 -4.77 0.06
C ILE A 32 -5.88 -4.82 1.58
N SER A 33 -6.99 -4.33 2.12
CA SER A 33 -7.26 -4.37 3.57
C SER A 33 -7.39 -5.79 4.12
N ARG A 34 -7.66 -6.77 3.25
CA ARG A 34 -7.85 -8.18 3.59
C ARG A 34 -6.70 -9.07 3.13
N PHE A 35 -5.71 -8.52 2.42
CA PHE A 35 -4.61 -9.28 1.85
C PHE A 35 -3.80 -9.97 2.95
N ASP A 36 -3.62 -11.29 2.79
CA ASP A 36 -2.86 -12.16 3.68
C ASP A 36 -1.97 -13.17 2.91
N ASP A 37 -1.91 -13.07 1.58
CA ASP A 37 -1.12 -13.94 0.70
C ASP A 37 0.36 -13.51 0.62
N PHE A 38 1.01 -13.48 1.79
CA PHE A 38 2.44 -13.21 1.92
C PHE A 38 3.22 -14.51 1.76
N THR A 39 4.18 -14.50 0.84
CA THR A 39 5.03 -15.63 0.49
C THR A 39 6.49 -15.21 0.58
N GLU A 40 7.41 -16.16 0.66
CA GLU A 40 8.86 -15.87 0.66
C GLU A 40 9.31 -15.12 -0.61
N GLU A 41 8.56 -15.22 -1.70
CA GLU A 41 8.83 -14.50 -2.96
C GLU A 41 8.44 -13.01 -2.88
N ASN A 42 7.31 -12.68 -2.23
CA ASN A 42 6.79 -11.31 -2.19
C ASN A 42 7.09 -10.57 -0.88
N ASP A 43 7.47 -11.28 0.18
CA ASP A 43 7.79 -10.75 1.50
C ASP A 43 8.92 -11.54 2.18
N PRO A 44 10.15 -11.53 1.63
CA PRO A 44 11.29 -12.29 2.15
C PRO A 44 11.72 -11.84 3.56
N HIS A 45 11.26 -10.67 4.01
CA HIS A 45 11.64 -10.07 5.29
C HIS A 45 10.49 -10.04 6.31
N GLY A 46 9.28 -10.46 5.94
CA GLY A 46 8.12 -10.50 6.83
C GLY A 46 7.59 -9.11 7.20
N GLU A 47 7.90 -8.10 6.39
CA GLU A 47 7.53 -6.70 6.63
C GLU A 47 6.07 -6.43 6.25
N HIS A 48 5.48 -7.32 5.43
CA HIS A 48 4.12 -7.25 4.94
C HIS A 48 3.76 -5.90 4.29
N ASP A 49 4.73 -5.28 3.62
CA ASP A 49 4.65 -3.92 3.08
C ASP A 49 4.55 -3.87 1.57
N PHE A 50 4.58 -5.01 0.87
CA PHE A 50 4.40 -5.11 -0.57
C PHE A 50 3.49 -6.27 -0.94
N GLY A 51 2.72 -6.11 -2.01
CA GLY A 51 1.92 -7.19 -2.57
C GLY A 51 1.31 -6.86 -3.92
N SER A 52 0.62 -7.86 -4.47
CA SER A 52 -0.07 -7.73 -5.75
C SER A 52 -1.42 -8.42 -5.76
N LEU A 53 -2.37 -7.92 -6.53
CA LEU A 53 -3.69 -8.51 -6.72
C LEU A 53 -4.17 -8.33 -8.16
N GLU A 54 -5.13 -9.13 -8.59
CA GLU A 54 -5.75 -9.05 -9.91
C GLU A 54 -7.17 -8.49 -9.78
N VAL A 55 -7.44 -7.34 -10.41
CA VAL A 55 -8.78 -6.73 -10.45
C VAL A 55 -9.09 -6.28 -11.86
N ALA A 56 -10.28 -6.63 -12.35
CA ALA A 56 -10.73 -6.31 -13.70
C ALA A 56 -9.73 -6.73 -14.81
N GLY A 57 -9.02 -7.85 -14.61
CA GLY A 57 -8.00 -8.35 -15.55
C GLY A 57 -6.71 -7.52 -15.58
N SER A 58 -6.52 -6.63 -14.61
CA SER A 58 -5.30 -5.85 -14.44
C SER A 58 -4.60 -6.24 -13.15
N LYS A 59 -3.28 -6.44 -13.26
CA LYS A 59 -2.41 -6.64 -12.10
C LYS A 59 -2.18 -5.30 -11.41
N ILE A 60 -2.50 -5.25 -10.13
CA ILE A 60 -2.34 -4.09 -9.26
C ILE A 60 -1.22 -4.40 -8.28
N PHE A 61 -0.29 -3.47 -8.11
CA PHE A 61 0.68 -3.49 -7.01
C PHE A 61 0.27 -2.52 -5.92
N TRP A 62 0.59 -2.88 -4.70
CA TRP A 62 0.50 -1.99 -3.57
C TRP A 62 1.76 -2.10 -2.72
N LYS A 63 2.16 -0.98 -2.12
CA LYS A 63 3.28 -0.95 -1.20
C LYS A 63 3.09 0.06 -0.06
N ILE A 64 3.80 -0.13 1.05
CA ILE A 64 3.82 0.76 2.19
C ILE A 64 5.25 1.28 2.37
N ASP A 65 5.46 2.56 2.07
CA ASP A 65 6.73 3.23 2.35
C ASP A 65 6.71 3.87 3.74
N TYR A 66 7.85 3.85 4.44
CA TYR A 66 8.01 4.37 5.81
C TYR A 66 8.85 5.65 5.83
N PHE A 67 8.20 6.80 6.05
CA PHE A 67 8.85 8.10 6.11
C PHE A 67 8.92 8.65 7.54
N ASP A 68 9.79 9.63 7.77
CA ASP A 68 9.69 10.51 8.93
C ASP A 68 8.34 11.29 8.91
N LEU A 69 7.94 11.84 10.06
CA LEU A 69 6.68 12.61 10.16
C LEU A 69 6.62 13.85 9.24
N LYS A 70 7.73 14.23 8.61
CA LYS A 70 7.84 15.36 7.68
C LYS A 70 7.82 14.95 6.21
N LEU A 71 7.69 13.64 5.92
CA LEU A 71 7.71 13.08 4.57
C LEU A 71 8.96 13.47 3.76
N LYS A 72 10.11 13.63 4.43
CA LYS A 72 11.36 14.09 3.79
C LYS A 72 12.39 12.98 3.66
N TRP A 73 12.44 12.08 4.63
CA TRP A 73 13.44 11.01 4.71
C TRP A 73 12.77 9.71 5.17
N HIS A 74 13.49 8.59 5.12
CA HIS A 74 13.03 7.36 5.75
C HIS A 74 12.87 7.54 7.26
N SER A 75 11.90 6.83 7.83
CA SER A 75 11.71 6.81 9.28
C SER A 75 12.97 6.29 9.98
N PRO A 76 13.35 6.87 11.14
CA PRO A 76 14.43 6.31 11.96
C PRO A 76 14.06 4.95 12.59
N ASP A 77 12.77 4.61 12.68
CA ASP A 77 12.26 3.33 13.20
C ASP A 77 10.88 3.03 12.58
N ALA A 78 10.84 2.23 11.52
CA ALA A 78 9.62 1.88 10.77
C ALA A 78 8.55 1.15 11.61
N ALA A 79 8.97 0.47 12.69
CA ALA A 79 8.07 -0.23 13.59
C ALA A 79 7.38 0.73 14.57
N ASN A 80 7.98 1.89 14.86
CA ASN A 80 7.44 2.87 15.79
C ASN A 80 6.51 3.88 15.09
N PRO A 81 5.17 3.82 15.34
CA PRO A 81 4.21 4.73 14.73
C PRO A 81 4.33 6.19 15.21
N ASP A 82 4.96 6.44 16.35
CA ASP A 82 5.09 7.80 16.90
C ASP A 82 6.13 8.64 16.14
N VAL A 83 6.98 8.00 15.33
CA VAL A 83 8.03 8.65 14.52
C VAL A 83 7.91 8.35 13.03
N THR A 84 6.89 7.59 12.63
CA THR A 84 6.74 7.07 11.26
C THR A 84 5.44 7.53 10.63
N HIS A 85 5.53 8.09 9.43
CA HIS A 85 4.39 8.28 8.53
C HIS A 85 4.40 7.18 7.47
N ARG A 86 3.32 6.41 7.38
CA ARG A 86 3.20 5.30 6.41
C ARG A 86 2.46 5.77 5.16
N VAL A 87 3.01 5.50 3.99
CA VAL A 87 2.39 5.84 2.71
C VAL A 87 2.03 4.57 1.97
N LEU A 88 0.73 4.25 1.92
CA LEU A 88 0.22 3.19 1.06
C LEU A 88 0.10 3.73 -0.36
N THR A 89 0.91 3.21 -1.27
CA THR A 89 0.80 3.49 -2.71
C THR A 89 0.09 2.34 -3.39
N ILE A 90 -0.93 2.63 -4.19
CA ILE A 90 -1.67 1.66 -5.01
C ILE A 90 -1.49 2.06 -6.48
N MET A 91 -1.04 1.12 -7.30
CA MET A 91 -0.65 1.36 -8.69
C MET A 91 -0.95 0.18 -9.61
N LEU A 92 -1.11 0.43 -10.91
CA LEU A 92 -1.06 -0.66 -11.89
C LEU A 92 0.35 -1.25 -11.89
N ALA A 93 0.48 -2.56 -12.12
CA ALA A 93 1.79 -3.21 -12.23
C ALA A 93 2.65 -2.63 -13.38
N SER A 94 2.03 -2.02 -14.40
CA SER A 94 2.72 -1.34 -15.50
C SER A 94 3.27 0.05 -15.12
N GLU A 95 2.92 0.58 -13.95
CA GLU A 95 3.39 1.86 -13.43
C GLU A 95 4.53 1.69 -12.39
N TYR A 96 4.95 0.45 -12.14
CA TYR A 96 6.06 0.07 -11.26
C TYR A 96 7.30 -0.31 -12.07
#